data_AF-A0A0D0DDL1-F1
#
_entry.id   AF-A0A0D0DDL1-F1
#
_cell.length_a   1.000
_cell.length_b   1.000
_cell.length_c   1.000
_cell.angle_alpha   90.00
_cell.angle_beta   90.00
_cell.angle_gamma   90.00
#
_symmetry.space_group_name_H-M   'P 1'
#
loop_
_entity.id
_entity.type
_entity.pdbx_description
1 polymer ?
#
loop_
_entity_poly.entity_id
_entity_poly.type
_entity_poly.pdbx_seq_one_letter_code
_entity_poly.pdbx_strand_id
1 'polypeptide(L)'
;WLEQMMLPATVRSVSMAIMHPNLYAAGREAVIHLYQDLAVPHPDEPTLVEMVEMLRLWPSVFTTASVMVNHSTPFHRDHNSRVQWYDLLASISSYHHTWFNVPTLGTTCHYPPGSVIIGMWN
;
A
#
# COMPACT_ATOMS: atom_id res chain seq x y z
N TRP A 1 11.99 9.62 3.46
CA TRP A 1 10.87 9.10 2.63
C TRP A 1 10.10 8.00 3.35
N LEU A 2 10.74 6.91 3.80
CA LEU A 2 10.07 5.83 4.57
C LEU A 2 9.33 6.36 5.81
N GLU A 3 9.96 7.24 6.59
CA GLU A 3 9.31 7.88 7.75
C GLU A 3 8.05 8.69 7.38
N GLN A 4 8.05 9.34 6.21
CA GLN A 4 6.89 10.10 5.71
C GLN A 4 5.78 9.18 5.19
N MET A 5 6.13 7.94 4.81
CA MET A 5 5.16 6.91 4.43
C MET A 5 4.52 6.24 5.66
N MET A 6 5.02 6.49 6.87
CA MET A 6 4.55 5.81 8.07
C MET A 6 3.06 6.03 8.33
N LEU A 7 2.62 7.29 8.27
CA LEU A 7 1.23 7.66 8.53
C LEU A 7 0.28 7.07 7.48
N PRO A 8 0.50 7.25 6.16
CA PRO A 8 -0.33 6.60 5.13
C PRO A 8 -0.37 5.06 5.25
N ALA A 9 0.76 4.43 5.55
CA ALA A 9 0.88 2.99 5.70
C ALA A 9 0.17 2.46 6.97
N THR A 10 0.17 3.26 8.06
CA THR A 10 -0.58 2.97 9.29
C THR A 10 -2.08 3.09 9.04
N VAL A 11 -2.54 4.16 8.40
CA VAL A 11 -3.97 4.33 8.06
C VAL A 11 -4.45 3.17 7.21
N ARG A 12 -3.66 2.74 6.22
CA ARG A 12 -3.94 1.56 5.40
C ARG A 12 -4.10 0.30 6.23
N SER A 13 -3.18 0.06 7.17
CA SER A 13 -3.24 -1.10 8.05
C SER A 13 -4.44 -1.08 8.98
N VAL A 14 -4.79 0.09 9.55
CA VAL A 14 -5.96 0.25 10.42
C VAL A 14 -7.26 0.03 9.64
N SER A 15 -7.39 0.62 8.45
CA SER A 15 -8.57 0.40 7.59
C SER A 15 -8.77 -1.09 7.31
N MET A 16 -7.69 -1.84 7.07
CA MET A 16 -7.77 -3.29 6.86
C MET A 16 -8.12 -4.06 8.12
N ALA A 17 -7.60 -3.67 9.29
CA ALA A 17 -8.00 -4.27 10.55
C ALA A 17 -9.52 -4.15 10.80
N ILE A 18 -10.13 -3.05 10.32
CA ILE A 18 -11.57 -2.80 10.43
C ILE A 18 -12.36 -3.54 9.35
N MET A 19 -11.98 -3.40 8.07
CA MET A 19 -12.76 -3.91 6.94
C MET A 19 -12.56 -5.42 6.72
N HIS A 20 -11.36 -5.94 6.96
CA HIS A 20 -10.94 -7.31 6.66
C HIS A 20 -10.05 -7.91 7.77
N PRO A 21 -10.60 -8.16 8.96
CA PRO A 21 -9.83 -8.55 10.14
C PRO A 21 -9.00 -9.83 9.96
N ASN A 22 -9.54 -10.83 9.25
CA ASN A 22 -8.81 -12.08 8.98
C ASN A 22 -7.58 -11.86 8.09
N LEU A 23 -7.71 -11.00 7.07
CA LEU A 23 -6.60 -10.68 6.16
C LEU A 23 -5.55 -9.84 6.87
N TYR A 24 -5.98 -8.88 7.69
CA TYR A 24 -5.07 -8.13 8.56
C TYR A 24 -4.31 -9.05 9.52
N ALA A 25 -5.00 -9.99 10.18
CA ALA A 25 -4.36 -10.93 11.10
C ALA A 25 -3.31 -11.78 10.37
N ALA A 26 -3.64 -12.35 9.21
CA ALA A 26 -2.68 -13.12 8.41
C ALA A 26 -1.45 -12.30 8.00
N GLY A 27 -1.65 -11.05 7.56
CA GLY A 27 -0.55 -10.15 7.21
C GLY A 27 0.32 -9.76 8.42
N ARG A 28 -0.31 -9.53 9.59
CA ARG A 28 0.39 -9.27 10.86
C ARG A 28 1.26 -10.47 11.26
N GLU A 29 0.74 -11.69 11.18
CA GLU A 29 1.54 -12.89 11.50
C GLU A 29 2.70 -13.08 10.54
N ALA A 30 2.52 -12.82 9.24
CA ALA A 30 3.61 -12.86 8.27
C ALA A 30 4.73 -11.86 8.60
N VAL A 31 4.37 -10.63 9.00
CA VAL A 31 5.36 -9.62 9.44
C VAL A 31 6.08 -10.07 10.72
N ILE A 32 5.37 -10.64 11.70
CA ILE A 32 5.99 -11.17 12.93
C ILE A 32 7.00 -12.26 12.61
N HIS A 33 6.63 -13.23 11.76
CA HIS A 33 7.56 -14.29 11.34
C HIS A 33 8.79 -13.73 10.63
N LEU A 34 8.61 -12.76 9.74
CA LEU A 34 9.71 -12.08 9.07
C LEU A 34 10.66 -11.38 10.06
N TYR A 35 10.12 -10.71 11.09
CA TYR A 35 10.93 -10.13 12.17
C TYR A 35 11.70 -11.18 12.97
N GLN A 36 11.08 -12.32 13.25
CA GLN A 36 11.71 -13.41 13.99
C GLN A 36 12.88 -14.03 13.21
N ASP A 37 12.68 -14.28 11.92
CA ASP A 37 13.72 -14.83 11.04
C ASP A 37 14.90 -13.85 10.89
N LEU A 38 14.61 -12.56 10.76
CA LEU A 38 15.62 -11.51 10.60
C LEU A 38 16.28 -11.09 11.94
N ALA A 39 15.75 -11.50 13.09
CA ALA A 39 16.35 -11.23 14.41
C ALA A 39 17.59 -12.09 14.68
N VAL A 40 17.81 -13.15 13.91
CA VAL A 40 19.05 -13.93 13.94
C VAL A 40 20.18 -13.07 13.37
N PRO A 41 21.35 -12.92 14.02
CA PRO A 41 22.45 -12.14 13.48
C PRO A 41 23.00 -12.79 12.20
N HIS A 42 23.00 -12.03 11.10
CA HIS A 42 23.62 -12.43 9.83
C HIS A 42 24.77 -11.47 9.47
N PRO A 43 25.86 -11.45 10.27
CA PRO A 43 26.95 -10.47 10.11
C PRO A 43 27.70 -10.62 8.78
N ASP A 44 27.60 -11.77 8.12
CA ASP A 44 28.28 -12.06 6.86
C ASP A 44 27.44 -11.66 5.62
N GLU A 45 26.21 -11.17 5.83
CA GLU A 45 25.26 -10.89 4.74
C GLU A 45 24.75 -9.43 4.80
N PRO A 46 25.46 -8.47 4.18
CA PRO A 46 25.19 -7.03 4.31
C PRO A 46 23.81 -6.61 3.80
N THR A 47 23.26 -7.34 2.82
CA THR A 47 21.90 -7.14 2.30
C THR A 47 20.83 -7.48 3.34
N LEU A 48 21.10 -8.45 4.21
CA LEU A 48 20.17 -8.91 5.23
C LEU A 48 20.13 -7.93 6.41
N VAL A 49 21.28 -7.32 6.74
CA VAL A 49 21.37 -6.21 7.69
C VAL A 49 20.59 -4.98 7.22
N GLU A 50 20.70 -4.61 5.94
CA GLU A 50 19.92 -3.51 5.37
C GLU A 50 18.41 -3.80 5.39
N MET A 51 18.02 -5.04 5.07
CA MET A 51 16.63 -5.49 5.14
C MET A 51 16.05 -5.37 6.56
N VAL A 52 16.81 -5.73 7.59
CA VAL A 52 16.37 -5.62 9.01
C VAL A 52 16.06 -4.16 9.36
N GLU A 53 16.94 -3.23 8.98
CA GLU A 53 16.73 -1.80 9.26
C GLU A 53 15.56 -1.22 8.45
N MET A 54 15.37 -1.68 7.21
CA MET A 54 14.18 -1.31 6.43
C MET A 54 12.88 -1.86 7.03
N LEU A 55 12.90 -3.08 7.56
CA LEU A 55 11.73 -3.71 8.16
C LEU A 55 11.22 -2.93 9.38
N ARG A 56 12.14 -2.37 10.19
CA ARG A 56 11.81 -1.50 11.34
C ARG A 56 11.02 -0.26 10.95
N LEU A 57 11.20 0.20 9.72
CA LEU A 57 10.53 1.36 9.15
C LEU A 57 9.31 0.94 8.29
N TRP A 58 8.89 -0.32 8.35
CA TRP A 58 7.76 -0.87 7.60
C TRP A 58 6.53 -1.06 8.50
N PRO A 59 5.61 -0.09 8.57
CA PRO A 59 4.48 -0.15 9.50
C PRO A 59 3.24 -0.82 8.91
N SER A 60 3.34 -1.39 7.70
CA SER A 60 2.19 -1.91 6.96
C SER A 60 2.22 -3.42 6.83
N VAL A 61 1.09 -4.09 7.10
CA VAL A 61 0.92 -5.52 6.80
C VAL A 61 0.84 -5.82 5.28
N PHE A 62 0.93 -4.79 4.44
CA PHE A 62 0.98 -4.86 2.98
C PHE A 62 2.32 -4.35 2.43
N THR A 63 2.81 -5.00 1.38
CA THR A 63 4.20 -4.95 0.89
C THR A 63 4.43 -4.16 -0.40
N THR A 64 3.39 -3.66 -1.09
CA THR A 64 3.58 -3.00 -2.40
C THR A 64 3.07 -1.56 -2.39
N ALA A 65 3.96 -0.65 -2.76
CA ALA A 65 3.64 0.75 -3.05
C ALA A 65 4.30 1.12 -4.38
N SER A 66 3.54 1.73 -5.27
CA SER A 66 4.03 2.31 -6.52
C SER A 66 3.68 3.79 -6.58
N VAL A 67 4.56 4.61 -7.14
CA VAL A 67 4.29 6.04 -7.37
C VAL A 67 3.93 6.24 -8.83
N MET A 68 2.77 6.84 -9.09
CA MET A 68 2.34 7.26 -10.43
C MET A 68 2.54 8.78 -10.56
N VAL A 69 3.39 9.23 -11.47
CA VAL A 69 3.73 10.66 -11.66
C VAL A 69 3.15 11.18 -12.99
N ASN A 70 1.88 10.87 -13.25
CA ASN A 70 1.20 11.32 -14.47
C ASN A 70 0.20 12.44 -14.14
N HIS A 71 0.10 13.45 -15.01
CA HIS A 71 -0.98 14.44 -14.94
C HIS A 71 -2.34 13.81 -15.34
N SER A 72 -2.30 12.81 -16.22
CA SER A 72 -3.42 11.94 -16.58
C SER A 72 -2.89 10.54 -16.86
N THR A 73 -3.51 9.53 -16.26
CA THR A 73 -3.16 8.13 -16.50
C THR A 73 -4.14 7.58 -17.53
N PRO A 74 -3.67 7.02 -18.67
CA PRO A 74 -4.55 6.37 -19.64
C PRO A 74 -5.40 5.29 -18.98
N PHE A 75 -6.60 5.06 -19.51
CA PHE A 75 -7.44 3.96 -19.03
C PHE A 75 -6.71 2.64 -19.18
N HIS A 76 -6.63 1.90 -18.08
CA HIS A 76 -6.03 0.58 -18.02
C HIS A 76 -6.76 -0.25 -16.97
N ARG A 77 -6.51 -1.56 -17.03
CA ARG A 77 -6.93 -2.52 -16.02
C ARG A 77 -5.67 -3.13 -15.42
N ASP A 78 -5.63 -3.28 -14.11
CA ASP A 78 -4.58 -4.06 -13.48
C ASP A 78 -4.85 -5.54 -13.74
N HIS A 79 -4.12 -6.12 -14.69
CA HIS A 79 -4.26 -7.52 -15.09
C HIS A 79 -3.59 -8.49 -14.11
N ASN A 80 -2.76 -7.97 -13.20
CA ASN A 80 -2.06 -8.78 -12.20
C ASN A 80 -2.79 -8.79 -10.85
N SER A 81 -3.84 -7.95 -10.69
CA SER A 81 -4.64 -7.95 -9.48
C SER A 81 -5.47 -9.23 -9.37
N ARG A 82 -5.72 -9.67 -8.14
CA ARG A 82 -6.58 -10.83 -7.82
C ARG A 82 -7.80 -10.32 -7.08
N VAL A 83 -8.93 -11.01 -7.22
CA VAL A 83 -10.21 -10.67 -6.55
C VAL A 83 -10.08 -10.46 -5.02
N GLN A 84 -9.08 -11.08 -4.40
CA GLN A 84 -8.82 -11.00 -2.96
C GLN A 84 -7.93 -9.81 -2.56
N TRP A 85 -7.38 -9.08 -3.53
CA TRP A 85 -6.43 -7.99 -3.32
C TRP A 85 -7.16 -6.65 -3.31
N TYR A 86 -6.58 -5.72 -2.56
CA TYR A 86 -7.05 -4.34 -2.50
C TYR A 86 -5.91 -3.44 -2.90
N ASP A 87 -6.22 -2.48 -3.77
CA ASP A 87 -5.30 -1.41 -4.07
C ASP A 87 -5.79 -0.13 -3.40
N LEU A 88 -4.86 0.55 -2.74
CA LEU A 88 -5.07 1.89 -2.22
C LEU A 88 -4.34 2.87 -3.12
N LEU A 89 -5.10 3.79 -3.69
CA LEU A 89 -4.57 4.92 -4.43
C LEU A 89 -4.71 6.16 -3.56
N ALA A 90 -3.59 6.87 -3.34
CA ALA A 90 -3.58 8.15 -2.64
C ALA A 90 -3.19 9.28 -3.59
N SER A 91 -3.91 10.39 -3.54
CA SER A 91 -3.63 11.58 -4.35
C SER A 91 -2.65 12.48 -3.61
N ILE A 92 -1.43 12.58 -4.14
CA ILE A 92 -0.40 13.49 -3.62
C ILE A 92 -0.04 14.46 -4.74
N SER A 93 -0.75 15.58 -4.83
CA SER A 93 -0.49 16.62 -5.84
C SER A 93 -0.89 18.00 -5.35
N SER A 94 -0.68 19.04 -6.16
CA SER A 94 -1.22 20.39 -5.93
C SER A 94 -2.44 20.70 -6.82
N TYR A 95 -2.92 19.74 -7.61
CA TYR A 95 -4.02 19.93 -8.55
C TYR A 95 -5.36 19.70 -7.86
N HIS A 96 -6.18 20.75 -7.70
CA HIS A 96 -7.46 20.64 -6.97
C HIS A 96 -8.63 20.07 -7.81
N HIS A 97 -8.48 19.99 -9.13
CA HIS A 97 -9.52 19.54 -10.07
C HIS A 97 -9.18 18.17 -10.67
N THR A 98 -8.85 17.21 -9.81
CA THR A 98 -8.54 15.84 -10.19
C THR A 98 -9.74 14.92 -9.98
N TRP A 99 -9.87 13.96 -10.88
CA TRP A 99 -11.01 13.04 -10.93
C TRP A 99 -10.51 11.61 -11.09
N PHE A 100 -11.17 10.68 -10.45
CA PHE A 100 -10.93 9.25 -10.61
C PHE A 100 -12.14 8.61 -11.29
N ASN A 101 -11.94 8.17 -12.53
CA ASN A 101 -12.99 7.62 -13.37
C ASN A 101 -12.88 6.10 -13.41
N VAL A 102 -14.00 5.42 -13.16
CA VAL A 102 -14.14 3.96 -13.26
C VAL A 102 -15.22 3.64 -14.29
N PRO A 103 -14.87 3.58 -15.59
CA PRO A 103 -15.85 3.41 -16.66
C PRO A 103 -16.68 2.13 -16.52
N THR A 104 -16.08 1.04 -16.02
CA THR A 104 -16.76 -0.25 -15.79
C THR A 104 -17.86 -0.17 -14.75
N LEU A 105 -17.78 0.78 -13.82
CA LEU A 105 -18.80 1.07 -12.81
C LEU A 105 -19.65 2.30 -13.18
N GLY A 106 -19.42 2.90 -14.36
CA GLY A 106 -20.09 4.13 -14.78
C GLY A 106 -19.95 5.29 -13.79
N THR A 107 -18.91 5.28 -12.94
CA THR A 107 -18.77 6.18 -11.80
C THR A 107 -17.54 7.06 -11.97
N THR A 108 -17.64 8.31 -11.51
CA THR A 108 -16.53 9.24 -11.41
C THR A 108 -16.55 9.90 -10.04
N CYS A 109 -15.42 9.84 -9.35
CA CYS A 109 -15.25 10.43 -8.02
C CYS A 109 -14.35 11.66 -8.11
N HIS A 110 -14.70 12.73 -7.39
CA HIS A 110 -13.78 13.83 -7.16
C HIS A 110 -12.62 13.32 -6.30
N TYR A 111 -11.39 13.53 -6.76
CA TYR A 111 -10.19 12.90 -6.20
C TYR A 111 -9.07 13.92 -5.94
N PRO A 112 -9.32 14.97 -5.14
CA PRO A 112 -8.36 16.06 -4.89
C PRO A 112 -7.14 15.59 -4.08
N PRO A 113 -6.11 16.43 -3.91
CA PRO A 113 -4.97 16.12 -3.07
C PRO A 113 -5.39 15.74 -1.65
N GLY A 114 -4.78 14.70 -1.10
CA GLY A 114 -5.09 14.16 0.22
C GLY A 114 -6.26 13.16 0.24
N SER A 115 -6.93 12.92 -0.88
CA SER A 115 -7.94 11.86 -0.99
C SER A 115 -7.32 10.47 -1.18
N VAL A 116 -8.06 9.44 -0.75
CA VAL A 116 -7.69 8.03 -0.90
C VAL A 116 -8.86 7.28 -1.50
N ILE A 117 -8.59 6.45 -2.51
CA ILE A 117 -9.54 5.49 -3.06
C ILE A 117 -9.07 4.09 -2.70
N ILE A 118 -10.04 3.28 -2.28
CA ILE A 118 -9.85 1.87 -1.92
C ILE A 118 -10.76 1.07 -2.84
N GLY A 119 -10.19 0.11 -3.55
CA GLY A 119 -10.94 -0.74 -4.47
C GLY A 119 -10.37 -2.15 -4.51
N MET A 120 -11.27 -3.12 -4.72
CA MET A 120 -10.90 -4.41 -5.27
C MET A 120 -10.93 -4.25 -6.79
N TRP A 121 -9.77 -4.35 -7.43
CA TRP A 121 -9.68 -4.29 -8.88
C TRP A 121 -9.61 -5.72 -9.40
N ASN A 122 -10.42 -6.03 -10.41
CA ASN A 122 -10.41 -7.31 -11.09
C ASN A 122 -10.31 -7.04 -12.58
#